data_AF-A0A937B309-F1
#
_entry.id   AF-A0A937B309-F1
#
_cell.length_a   1.000
_cell.length_b   1.000
_cell.length_c   1.000
_cell.angle_alpha   90.00
_cell.angle_beta   90.00
_cell.angle_gamma   90.00
#
_symmetry.space_group_name_H-M   'P 1'
#
loop_
_entity.id
_entity.type
_entity.pdbx_description
1 polymer ?
#
loop_
_entity_poly.entity_id
_entity_poly.type
_entity_poly.pdbx_seq_one_letter_code
_entity_poly.pdbx_strand_id
1 'polypeptide(L)' 'MSHPVRRHSVRRPLRQRVTAASPTPAKLATFLRHLEESGSVSLAAERTGIARNTVYQRRKADPAFALGWRRAVAMAAE' A
#
# COMPACT_ATOMS: atom_id res chain seq x y z
N MET A 1 16.76 0.01 -32.75
CA MET A 1 16.48 -0.46 -31.37
C MET A 1 15.75 0.65 -30.62
N SER A 2 14.42 0.72 -30.76
CA SER A 2 13.59 1.74 -30.09
C SER A 2 12.71 1.05 -29.06
N HIS A 3 13.00 1.27 -27.78
CA HIS A 3 12.10 0.92 -26.68
C HIS A 3 11.00 1.99 -26.60
N PRO A 4 9.71 1.67 -26.79
CA PRO A 4 8.67 2.65 -26.61
C PRO A 4 8.47 2.94 -25.12
N VAL A 5 8.53 4.24 -24.80
CA VAL A 5 8.14 4.83 -23.53
C VAL A 5 6.73 4.37 -23.13
N ARG A 6 6.62 3.66 -22.01
CA ARG A 6 5.32 3.22 -21.47
C ARG A 6 4.58 4.43 -20.91
N ARG A 7 3.70 4.96 -21.75
CA ARG A 7 2.72 6.00 -21.47
C ARG A 7 1.90 5.68 -20.23
N HIS A 8 1.97 6.59 -19.26
CA HIS A 8 1.12 6.62 -18.08
C HIS A 8 -0.35 6.84 -18.50
N SER A 9 -1.25 6.23 -17.72
CA SER A 9 -2.71 6.42 -17.70
C SER A 9 -3.52 5.60 -18.71
N VAL A 10 -4.06 4.48 -18.22
CA VAL A 10 -5.35 3.98 -18.72
C VAL A 10 -6.29 3.98 -17.53
N ARG A 11 -7.24 4.91 -17.54
CA ARG A 11 -8.44 4.86 -16.69
C ARG A 11 -9.12 3.52 -16.96
N ARG A 12 -9.04 2.57 -16.02
CA ARG A 12 -9.68 1.26 -16.19
C ARG A 12 -11.07 1.31 -15.58
N PRO A 13 -12.14 1.11 -16.37
CA PRO A 13 -13.48 0.93 -15.83
C PRO A 13 -13.57 -0.38 -15.04
N LEU A 14 -14.54 -0.39 -14.14
CA LEU A 14 -14.85 -1.38 -13.12
C LEU A 14 -15.05 -2.79 -13.69
N ARG A 15 -13.94 -3.48 -13.98
CA ARG A 15 -13.90 -4.94 -14.06
C ARG A 15 -13.06 -5.38 -12.88
N GLN A 16 -13.69 -5.38 -11.71
CA GLN A 16 -13.18 -5.99 -10.50
C GLN A 16 -12.93 -7.47 -10.83
N ARG A 17 -11.72 -7.78 -11.30
CA ARG A 17 -11.27 -9.16 -11.34
C ARG A 17 -11.34 -9.61 -9.90
N VAL A 18 -12.19 -10.59 -9.64
CA VAL A 18 -12.26 -11.33 -8.37
C VAL A 18 -10.98 -12.17 -8.27
N THR A 19 -9.82 -11.51 -8.20
CA THR A 19 -8.50 -12.15 -8.19
C THR A 19 -7.63 -11.43 -7.17
N ALA A 20 -7.37 -12.14 -6.07
CA ALA A 20 -6.73 -11.72 -4.82
C ALA A 20 -7.54 -10.67 -4.04
N ALA A 21 -8.19 -11.12 -2.96
CA ALA A 21 -8.92 -10.28 -2.04
C ALA A 21 -8.08 -9.06 -1.64
N SER A 22 -8.65 -7.85 -1.75
CA SER A 22 -8.08 -6.65 -1.16
C SER A 22 -7.64 -6.95 0.27
N PRO A 23 -6.47 -6.45 0.73
CA PRO A 23 -6.03 -6.71 2.09
C PRO A 23 -7.12 -6.28 3.06
N THR A 24 -7.48 -7.20 3.96
CA THR A 24 -8.53 -6.94 4.94
C THR A 24 -8.15 -5.74 5.80
N PRO A 25 -9.12 -4.96 6.31
CA PRO A 25 -8.84 -3.82 7.17
C PRO A 25 -8.00 -4.21 8.40
N ALA A 26 -8.17 -5.42 8.93
CA ALA A 26 -7.33 -5.97 10.00
C ALA A 26 -5.84 -6.06 9.59
N LYS A 27 -5.54 -6.62 8.40
CA LYS A 27 -4.15 -6.69 7.91
C LYS A 27 -3.55 -5.32 7.66
N LEU A 28 -4.35 -4.35 7.21
CA LEU A 28 -3.91 -2.97 7.02
C LEU A 28 -3.60 -2.28 8.36
N ALA A 29 -4.40 -2.53 9.40
CA ALA A 29 -4.11 -2.03 10.74
C ALA A 29 -2.83 -2.66 11.31
N THR A 30 -2.63 -3.97 11.15
CA THR A 30 -1.37 -4.63 11.53
C THR A 30 -0.18 -4.07 10.76
N PHE A 31 -0.35 -3.75 9.48
CA PHE A 31 0.69 -3.12 8.67
C PHE A 31 1.08 -1.76 9.24
N LEU A 32 0.11 -0.92 9.60
CA LEU A 32 0.36 0.41 10.19
C LEU A 32 1.09 0.30 11.53
N ARG A 33 0.71 -0.66 12.38
CA ARG A 33 1.42 -0.92 13.65
C ARG A 33 2.88 -1.28 13.42
N HIS A 34 3.16 -2.21 12.50
CA HIS A 34 4.55 -2.56 12.20
C HIS A 34 5.33 -1.43 11.53
N LEU A 35 4.65 -0.56 10.77
CA LEU A 35 5.26 0.63 10.20
C LEU A 35 5.64 1.64 11.29
N GLU A 36 4.79 1.82 12.30
CA GLU A 36 5.05 2.64 13.48
C GLU A 36 6.21 2.09 14.32
N GLU A 37 6.25 0.77 14.55
CA GLU A 37 7.31 0.13 15.36
C GLU A 37 8.69 0.14 14.68
N SER A 38 8.76 0.09 13.35
CA SER A 38 10.01 -0.16 12.62
C SER A 38 10.44 0.95 11.66
N GLY A 39 9.54 1.87 11.31
CA GLY A 39 9.73 2.85 10.23
C GLY A 39 9.90 2.24 8.84
N SER A 40 9.91 0.91 8.70
CA SER A 40 10.28 0.20 7.47
C SER A 40 9.06 -0.41 6.79
N VAL A 41 8.70 0.16 5.65
CA VAL A 41 7.61 -0.32 4.79
C VAL A 41 7.85 -1.74 4.31
N SER A 42 9.09 -2.10 3.97
CA SER A 42 9.43 -3.45 3.50
C SER A 42 9.19 -4.47 4.59
N LEU A 43 9.68 -4.20 5.81
CA LEU A 43 9.49 -5.10 6.94
C LEU A 43 8.02 -5.27 7.30
N ALA A 44 7.26 -4.16 7.36
CA ALA A 44 5.82 -4.20 7.66
C ALA A 44 5.03 -4.98 6.60
N ALA A 45 5.39 -4.82 5.31
CA ALA A 45 4.76 -5.53 4.20
C ALA A 45 5.03 -7.05 4.26
N GLU A 46 6.28 -7.44 4.55
CA GLU A 46 6.67 -8.84 4.71
C GLU A 46 5.96 -9.49 5.90
N ARG A 47 5.93 -8.84 7.07
CA ARG A 47 5.26 -9.34 8.28
C ARG A 47 3.75 -9.52 8.11
N THR A 48 3.11 -8.69 7.28
CA THR A 48 1.67 -8.78 7.02
C THR A 48 1.32 -9.63 5.79
N GLY A 49 2.33 -10.08 5.04
CA GLY A 49 2.16 -10.79 3.77
C GLY A 49 1.46 -9.95 2.70
N ILE A 50 1.54 -8.62 2.78
CA ILE A 50 0.94 -7.73 1.77
C ILE A 50 2.03 -7.28 0.80
N ALA A 51 1.79 -7.42 -0.50
CA ALA A 51 2.70 -6.89 -1.50
C ALA A 51 2.81 -5.36 -1.38
N ARG A 52 4.05 -4.84 -1.36
CA ARG A 52 4.34 -3.38 -1.27
C ARG A 52 3.55 -2.56 -2.29
N ASN A 53 3.46 -3.03 -3.54
CA ASN A 53 2.69 -2.34 -4.59
C ASN A 53 1.20 -2.20 -4.17
N THR A 54 0.58 -3.25 -3.66
CA THR A 54 -0.80 -3.22 -3.14
C THR A 54 -0.97 -2.17 -2.05
N VAL A 55 0.00 -2.07 -1.12
CA VAL A 55 -0.07 -1.07 -0.04
C VAL A 55 0.03 0.36 -0.59
N TYR A 56 0.92 0.62 -1.55
CA TYR A 56 1.03 1.94 -2.19
C TYR A 56 -0.21 2.28 -3.02
N GLN A 57 -0.80 1.33 -3.74
CA GLN A 57 -2.05 1.55 -4.46
C GLN A 57 -3.20 1.86 -3.49
N ARG A 58 -3.27 1.15 -2.36
CA ARG A 58 -4.27 1.40 -1.32
C ARG A 58 -4.09 2.80 -0.71
N ARG A 59 -2.85 3.22 -0.44
CA ARG A 59 -2.53 4.59 0.01
C ARG A 59 -3.00 5.67 -0.96
N LYS A 60 -3.01 5.39 -2.27
CA LYS A 60 -3.53 6.33 -3.28
C LYS A 60 -5.06 6.31 -3.38
N ALA A 61 -5.67 5.14 -3.20
CA ALA A 61 -7.12 4.95 -3.31
C ALA A 61 -7.89 5.30 -2.03
N ASP A 62 -7.23 5.29 -0.87
CA ASP A 62 -7.85 5.45 0.44
C ASP A 62 -7.19 6.56 1.27
N PRO A 63 -7.81 7.74 1.36
CA PRO A 63 -7.26 8.83 2.15
C PRO A 63 -7.20 8.53 3.65
N ALA A 64 -8.09 7.68 4.19
CA ALA A 64 -8.08 7.31 5.60
C ALA A 64 -6.84 6.48 5.94
N PHE A 65 -6.52 5.50 5.09
CA PHE A 65 -5.29 4.72 5.21
C PHE A 65 -4.04 5.60 5.03
N ALA A 66 -4.08 6.57 4.10
CA ALA A 66 -2.97 7.51 3.91
C ALA A 66 -2.72 8.39 5.15
N LEU A 67 -3.77 8.78 5.88
CA LEU A 67 -3.64 9.50 7.14
C LEU A 67 -2.99 8.63 8.22
N GLY A 68 -3.45 7.39 8.38
CA GLY A 68 -2.87 6.42 9.32
C GLY A 68 -1.39 6.15 9.03
N TRP A 69 -1.02 6.05 7.75
CA TRP A 69 0.37 5.91 7.33
C TRP A 69 1.23 7.08 7.78
N ARG A 70 0.78 8.32 7.57
CA ARG A 70 1.55 9.51 7.96
C ARG A 70 1.78 9.56 9.46
N ARG A 71 0.77 9.18 10.26
CA ARG A 71 0.89 9.06 11.71
C ARG A 71 1.93 8.00 12.09
N ALA A 72 1.83 6.80 11.53
CA ALA A 72 2.78 5.73 11.80
C ALA A 72 4.23 6.13 11.47
N VAL A 73 4.45 6.80 10.33
CA VAL A 73 5.79 7.29 9.97
C VAL A 73 6.28 8.40 10.90
N ALA A 74 5.39 9.29 11.35
CA ALA A 74 5.77 10.34 12.31
C ALA A 74 6.17 9.76 13.66
N MET A 75 5.41 8.77 14.16
CA MET A 75 5.71 8.07 15.41
C MET A 75 7.00 7.25 15.33
N ALA A 76 7.30 6.64 14.18
CA ALA A 76 8.54 5.90 13.96
C ALA A 76 9.80 6.78 13.84
N ALA A 77 9.62 8.09 13.63
CA ALA A 77 10.70 9.06 13.51
C ALA A 77 11.03 9.76 14.84
N GLU A 78 10.24 9.49 15.88
CA GLU A 78 10.50 9.88 17.28
C GLU A 78 11.47 8.89 17.93
#